data_AF-A0A7R9DDN7-F1
#
_entry.id   AF-A0A7R9DDN7-F1
#
_cell.length_a   1.000
_cell.length_b   1.000
_cell.length_c   1.000
_cell.angle_alpha   90.00
_cell.angle_beta   90.00
_cell.angle_gamma   90.00
#
_symmetry.space_group_name_H-M   'P 1'
#
loop_
_entity.id
_entity.type
_entity.pdbx_description
1 polymer ?
#
loop_
_entity_poly.entity_id
_entity_poly.type
_entity_poly.pdbx_seq_one_letter_code
_entity_poly.pdbx_strand_id
1 'polypeptide(L)'
;MSDLPDEILYGKAGYLYNLLYLNKHIGPDTVSPDHIKQVVAALLQSGQQLARKEKRSVPLMYMWHGKYYIGGAHGISGILYMLLLVTSAILQSGRNLAHKEKIKVPLMYRWRKSYLSQTELDTLLRPTIDYLQGIRYPSKNFPSSLNSDSDRLVHWCHGAPGAVYLFTEAYKVGLIRGSEPAFAWRESGKPFREPPTPSPSSPNRDSNLDLPVLSSRAQHDKRVFGDDQYMQTALDCGEVVWKRGLLAKGYSICHGVSGNAYTFLHLYQVTGDLKHLHRACQFADWCFTYGKHQTQIPDRPLSLFEGIAGVIYFLFDIQEPNKAQFPGYSL
;
A
#
# COMPACT_ATOMS: atom_id res chain seq x y z
N MET A 1 -25.67 -3.26 11.18
CA MET A 1 -24.38 -2.61 10.85
C MET A 1 -24.37 -1.09 11.06
N SER A 2 -25.49 -0.43 11.40
CA SER A 2 -25.57 1.04 11.53
C SER A 2 -24.71 1.63 12.65
N ASP A 3 -24.43 0.86 13.70
CA ASP A 3 -23.81 1.38 14.93
C ASP A 3 -22.30 1.11 15.01
N LEU A 4 -21.72 0.43 14.01
CA LEU A 4 -20.29 0.15 13.95
C LEU A 4 -19.53 1.34 13.35
N PRO A 5 -18.32 1.66 13.84
CA PRO A 5 -17.47 2.65 13.20
C PRO A 5 -17.06 2.19 11.79
N ASP A 6 -16.47 3.11 11.02
CA ASP A 6 -16.09 2.83 9.63
C ASP A 6 -14.63 2.38 9.48
N GLU A 7 -13.77 2.68 10.46
CA GLU A 7 -12.31 2.55 10.34
C GLU A 7 -11.77 1.11 10.44
N ILE A 8 -10.44 0.95 10.40
CA ILE A 8 -9.80 -0.36 10.18
C ILE A 8 -9.75 -1.23 11.42
N LEU A 9 -9.57 -0.66 12.62
CA LEU A 9 -9.30 -1.47 13.81
C LEU A 9 -10.58 -2.03 14.47
N TYR A 10 -11.68 -1.28 14.40
CA TYR A 10 -12.95 -1.60 15.05
C TYR A 10 -14.15 -1.57 14.09
N GLY A 11 -13.94 -1.13 12.85
CA GLY A 11 -15.01 -0.74 11.94
C GLY A 11 -15.22 -1.63 10.72
N LYS A 12 -16.16 -1.17 9.89
CA LYS A 12 -16.58 -1.84 8.65
C LYS A 12 -15.44 -2.02 7.65
N ALA A 13 -14.46 -1.12 7.59
CA ALA A 13 -13.31 -1.28 6.69
C ALA A 13 -12.38 -2.44 7.12
N GLY A 14 -12.17 -2.61 8.43
CA GLY A 14 -11.46 -3.78 8.97
C GLY A 14 -12.21 -5.09 8.72
N TYR A 15 -13.54 -5.05 8.88
CA TYR A 15 -14.40 -6.18 8.54
C TYR A 15 -14.29 -6.54 7.05
N LEU A 16 -14.33 -5.54 6.15
CA LEU A 16 -14.17 -5.72 4.72
C LEU A 16 -12.82 -6.39 4.38
N TYR A 17 -11.71 -5.96 5.00
CA TYR A 17 -10.41 -6.61 4.84
C TYR A 17 -10.50 -8.11 5.13
N ASN A 18 -11.13 -8.50 6.25
CA ASN A 18 -11.26 -9.91 6.62
C ASN A 18 -12.08 -10.72 5.62
N LEU A 19 -13.14 -10.15 5.03
CA LEU A 19 -13.91 -10.82 3.98
C LEU A 19 -13.05 -11.10 2.74
N LEU A 20 -12.24 -10.12 2.33
CA LEU A 20 -11.32 -10.25 1.21
C LEU A 20 -10.18 -11.23 1.52
N TYR A 21 -9.67 -11.22 2.75
CA TYR A 21 -8.66 -12.14 3.24
C TYR A 21 -9.13 -13.59 3.15
N LEU A 22 -10.36 -13.89 3.63
CA LEU A 22 -10.95 -15.23 3.53
C LEU A 22 -11.08 -15.69 2.07
N ASN A 23 -11.58 -14.82 1.20
CA ASN A 23 -11.71 -15.14 -0.23
C ASN A 23 -10.35 -15.38 -0.91
N LYS A 24 -9.30 -14.67 -0.49
CA LYS A 24 -7.96 -14.86 -1.02
C LYS A 24 -7.34 -16.19 -0.58
N HIS A 25 -7.48 -16.54 0.70
CA HIS A 25 -6.73 -17.65 1.31
C HIS A 25 -7.47 -18.98 1.36
N ILE A 26 -8.80 -18.98 1.46
CA ILE A 26 -9.62 -20.20 1.44
C ILE A 26 -10.05 -20.52 0.01
N GLY A 27 -10.52 -19.51 -0.71
CA GLY A 27 -10.87 -19.63 -2.12
C GLY A 27 -11.92 -18.61 -2.57
N PRO A 28 -12.03 -18.35 -3.88
CA PRO A 28 -13.05 -17.45 -4.42
C PRO A 28 -14.46 -17.83 -3.95
N ASP A 29 -15.29 -16.83 -3.71
CA ASP A 29 -16.69 -16.97 -3.26
C ASP A 29 -16.90 -17.67 -1.89
N THR A 30 -15.84 -17.87 -1.08
CA THR A 30 -15.97 -18.31 0.34
C THR A 30 -16.91 -17.40 1.12
N VAL A 31 -16.79 -16.10 0.90
CA VAL A 31 -17.73 -15.06 1.28
C VAL A 31 -18.47 -14.60 0.03
N SER A 32 -19.80 -14.60 0.11
CA SER A 32 -20.67 -14.17 -0.98
C SER A 32 -20.34 -12.74 -1.44
N PRO A 33 -20.25 -12.50 -2.76
CA PRO A 33 -20.13 -11.16 -3.31
C PRO A 33 -21.22 -10.20 -2.85
N ASP A 34 -22.44 -10.68 -2.64
CA ASP A 34 -23.54 -9.78 -2.21
C ASP A 34 -23.34 -9.28 -0.78
N HIS A 35 -22.73 -10.10 0.08
CA HIS A 35 -22.33 -9.66 1.42
C HIS A 35 -21.24 -8.60 1.37
N ILE A 36 -20.23 -8.77 0.50
CA ILE A 36 -19.16 -7.77 0.30
C ILE A 36 -19.76 -6.45 -0.24
N LYS A 37 -20.68 -6.52 -1.22
CA LYS A 37 -21.39 -5.33 -1.74
C LYS A 37 -22.16 -4.59 -0.64
N GLN A 38 -22.82 -5.32 0.26
CA GLN A 38 -23.54 -4.71 1.38
C GLN A 38 -22.60 -3.92 2.30
N VAL A 39 -21.41 -4.46 2.61
CA VAL A 39 -20.41 -3.75 3.43
C VAL A 39 -19.87 -2.51 2.72
N VAL A 40 -19.58 -2.62 1.42
CA VAL A 40 -19.12 -1.47 0.60
C VAL A 40 -20.19 -0.37 0.57
N ALA A 41 -21.45 -0.73 0.29
CA ALA A 41 -22.56 0.21 0.29
C ALA A 41 -22.74 0.89 1.67
N ALA A 42 -22.60 0.13 2.77
CA ALA A 42 -22.70 0.66 4.12
C ALA A 42 -21.55 1.62 4.49
N LEU A 43 -20.35 1.43 3.92
CA LEU A 43 -19.23 2.37 4.07
C LEU A 43 -19.50 3.67 3.30
N LEU A 44 -19.87 3.57 2.02
CA LEU A 44 -20.19 4.75 1.20
C LEU A 44 -21.34 5.56 1.78
N GLN A 45 -22.43 4.90 2.17
CA GLN A 45 -23.59 5.56 2.75
C GLN A 45 -23.22 6.28 4.05
N SER A 46 -22.45 5.65 4.94
CA SER A 46 -21.96 6.29 6.18
C SER A 46 -21.12 7.53 5.87
N GLY A 47 -20.18 7.41 4.93
CA GLY A 47 -19.30 8.50 4.54
C GLY A 47 -20.04 9.71 3.96
N GLN A 48 -21.04 9.45 3.10
CA GLN A 48 -21.88 10.50 2.52
C GLN A 48 -22.79 11.15 3.56
N GLN A 49 -23.38 10.35 4.47
CA GLN A 49 -24.24 10.87 5.53
C GLN A 49 -23.48 11.80 6.46
N LEU A 50 -22.29 11.40 6.93
CA LEU A 50 -21.48 12.24 7.79
C LEU A 50 -20.98 13.48 7.04
N ALA A 51 -20.53 13.36 5.80
CA ALA A 51 -20.13 14.51 5.00
C ALA A 51 -21.24 15.55 4.86
N ARG A 52 -22.48 15.11 4.58
CA ARG A 52 -23.67 16.00 4.50
C ARG A 52 -24.01 16.62 5.85
N LYS A 53 -24.05 15.81 6.91
CA LYS A 53 -24.37 16.25 8.28
C LYS A 53 -23.39 17.33 8.76
N GLU A 54 -22.11 17.11 8.50
CA GLU A 54 -21.01 18.00 8.90
C GLU A 54 -20.73 19.10 7.87
N LYS A 55 -21.57 19.22 6.82
CA LYS A 55 -21.45 20.20 5.72
C LYS A 55 -20.04 20.26 5.12
N ARG A 56 -19.43 19.09 4.92
CA ARG A 56 -18.08 18.96 4.37
C ARG A 56 -18.10 19.24 2.87
N SER A 57 -17.02 19.84 2.37
CA SER A 57 -16.80 20.10 0.94
C SER A 57 -16.45 18.84 0.15
N VAL A 58 -16.17 17.73 0.82
CA VAL A 58 -15.85 16.44 0.20
C VAL A 58 -17.03 15.47 0.24
N PRO A 59 -17.17 14.58 -0.76
CA PRO A 59 -18.31 13.65 -0.81
C PRO A 59 -18.33 12.60 0.30
N LEU A 60 -17.17 12.19 0.80
CA LEU A 60 -17.03 11.19 1.86
C LEU A 60 -16.25 11.79 3.04
N MET A 61 -16.77 11.59 4.25
CA MET A 61 -16.07 11.93 5.49
C MET A 61 -16.35 10.88 6.56
N TYR A 62 -15.36 10.61 7.42
CA TYR A 62 -15.48 9.62 8.49
C TYR A 62 -14.94 10.19 9.80
N MET A 63 -15.43 9.66 10.92
CA MET A 63 -15.05 10.10 12.26
C MET A 63 -14.96 8.92 13.21
N TRP A 64 -13.98 8.96 14.11
CA TRP A 64 -13.82 7.98 15.17
C TRP A 64 -13.43 8.73 16.45
N HIS A 65 -14.09 8.41 17.58
CA HIS A 65 -14.01 9.16 18.85
C HIS A 65 -14.01 10.70 18.68
N GLY A 66 -14.95 11.22 17.90
CA GLY A 66 -15.12 12.68 17.72
C GLY A 66 -14.05 13.36 16.86
N LYS A 67 -13.15 12.60 16.22
CA LYS A 67 -12.07 13.16 15.38
C LYS A 67 -12.12 12.64 13.95
N TYR A 68 -11.86 13.53 12.99
CA TYR A 68 -11.70 13.19 11.57
C TYR A 68 -10.27 12.73 11.31
N TYR A 69 -9.97 11.49 11.69
CA TYR A 69 -8.64 10.90 11.49
C TYR A 69 -8.32 10.75 10.01
N ILE A 70 -7.03 10.91 9.66
CA ILE A 70 -6.57 10.85 8.27
C ILE A 70 -5.82 9.56 7.95
N GLY A 71 -5.02 9.04 8.87
CA GLY A 71 -4.09 7.93 8.62
C GLY A 71 -4.71 6.55 8.35
N GLY A 72 -3.84 5.52 8.28
CA GLY A 72 -4.21 4.18 7.83
C GLY A 72 -5.02 3.35 8.84
N ALA A 73 -4.96 3.65 10.14
CA ALA A 73 -5.67 2.88 11.16
C ALA A 73 -7.11 3.38 11.36
N HIS A 74 -7.24 4.54 12.01
CA HIS A 74 -8.55 5.11 12.37
C HIS A 74 -9.12 6.07 11.33
N GLY A 75 -8.38 6.30 10.24
CA GLY A 75 -8.61 7.43 9.35
C GLY A 75 -9.19 7.09 8.00
N ILE A 76 -9.62 8.15 7.33
CA ILE A 76 -10.20 8.08 5.99
C ILE A 76 -9.24 7.50 4.94
N SER A 77 -7.91 7.63 5.11
CA SER A 77 -6.96 6.99 4.20
C SER A 77 -7.08 5.46 4.19
N GLY A 78 -7.24 4.83 5.37
CA GLY A 78 -7.42 3.38 5.45
C GLY A 78 -8.75 2.93 4.85
N ILE A 79 -9.82 3.68 5.11
CA ILE A 79 -11.16 3.38 4.58
C ILE A 79 -11.18 3.46 3.05
N LEU A 80 -10.67 4.54 2.47
CA LEU A 80 -10.59 4.70 1.01
C LEU A 80 -9.68 3.63 0.39
N TYR A 81 -8.58 3.27 1.05
CA TYR A 81 -7.72 2.18 0.59
C TYR A 81 -8.49 0.87 0.50
N MET A 82 -9.28 0.49 1.52
CA MET A 82 -10.09 -0.73 1.48
C MET A 82 -11.16 -0.71 0.39
N LEU A 83 -11.80 0.44 0.15
CA LEU A 83 -12.76 0.62 -0.95
C LEU A 83 -12.10 0.47 -2.33
N LEU A 84 -10.83 0.88 -2.49
CA LEU A 84 -10.10 0.63 -3.74
C LEU A 84 -9.59 -0.80 -3.84
N LEU A 85 -9.11 -1.37 -2.73
CA LEU A 85 -8.54 -2.71 -2.66
C LEU A 85 -9.55 -3.79 -3.11
N VAL A 86 -10.84 -3.62 -2.76
CA VAL A 86 -11.91 -4.52 -3.21
C VAL A 86 -12.09 -4.52 -4.74
N THR A 87 -11.70 -3.44 -5.42
CA THR A 87 -11.69 -3.36 -6.90
C THR A 87 -10.51 -4.14 -7.48
N SER A 88 -9.34 -4.10 -6.84
CA SER A 88 -8.10 -4.73 -7.33
C SER A 88 -7.96 -6.21 -6.99
N ALA A 89 -8.53 -6.69 -5.88
CA ALA A 89 -8.53 -8.11 -5.52
C ALA A 89 -9.20 -9.00 -6.60
N ILE A 90 -10.13 -8.44 -7.36
CA ILE A 90 -10.77 -9.10 -8.50
C ILE A 90 -9.82 -9.23 -9.70
N LEU A 91 -8.94 -8.24 -9.93
CA LEU A 91 -8.00 -8.25 -11.06
C LEU A 91 -7.01 -9.42 -10.97
N GLN A 92 -6.62 -9.81 -9.76
CA GLN A 92 -5.74 -10.97 -9.54
C GLN A 92 -6.48 -12.29 -9.75
N SER A 93 -7.72 -12.40 -9.24
CA SER A 93 -8.55 -13.60 -9.38
C SER A 93 -8.90 -13.90 -10.85
N GLY A 94 -9.24 -12.87 -11.64
CA GLY A 94 -9.51 -13.02 -13.07
C GLY A 94 -8.29 -13.46 -13.89
N ARG A 95 -7.08 -12.99 -13.54
CA ARG A 95 -5.83 -13.39 -14.24
C ARG A 95 -5.52 -14.86 -14.05
N ASN A 96 -5.74 -15.39 -12.84
CA ASN A 96 -5.51 -16.81 -12.54
C ASN A 96 -6.47 -17.72 -13.32
N LEU A 97 -7.75 -17.32 -13.46
CA LEU A 97 -8.73 -18.01 -14.31
C LEU A 97 -8.36 -17.98 -15.79
N ALA A 98 -7.99 -16.81 -16.33
CA ALA A 98 -7.61 -16.69 -17.74
C ALA A 98 -6.32 -17.43 -18.12
N HIS A 99 -5.34 -17.49 -17.20
CA HIS A 99 -4.14 -18.30 -17.39
C HIS A 99 -4.48 -19.80 -17.46
N LYS A 100 -5.44 -20.26 -16.65
CA LYS A 100 -5.91 -21.65 -16.63
C LYS A 100 -6.74 -22.00 -17.88
N GLU A 101 -7.47 -21.05 -18.46
CA GLU A 101 -8.40 -21.28 -19.57
C GLU A 101 -7.89 -20.80 -20.95
N LYS A 102 -6.66 -20.28 -21.05
CA LYS A 102 -6.07 -19.72 -22.30
C LYS A 102 -6.97 -18.68 -23.00
N ILE A 103 -7.78 -17.96 -22.24
CA ILE A 103 -8.70 -16.96 -22.78
C ILE A 103 -7.91 -15.71 -23.19
N LYS A 104 -8.11 -15.22 -24.42
CA LYS A 104 -7.52 -13.96 -24.87
C LYS A 104 -7.98 -12.81 -23.95
N VAL A 105 -6.98 -12.16 -23.34
CA VAL A 105 -7.06 -11.08 -22.34
C VAL A 105 -8.05 -9.93 -22.65
N PRO A 106 -8.42 -9.59 -23.91
CA PRO A 106 -9.38 -8.50 -24.16
C PRO A 106 -10.80 -8.74 -23.61
N LEU A 107 -11.23 -9.99 -23.37
CA LEU A 107 -12.56 -10.27 -22.80
C LEU A 107 -12.65 -10.04 -21.28
N MET A 108 -11.52 -9.93 -20.56
CA MET A 108 -11.51 -9.85 -19.09
C MET A 108 -11.91 -8.48 -18.54
N TYR A 109 -11.70 -7.39 -19.29
CA TYR A 109 -12.16 -6.06 -18.87
C TYR A 109 -13.68 -5.98 -18.71
N ARG A 110 -14.42 -6.92 -19.33
CA ARG A 110 -15.88 -6.99 -19.36
C ARG A 110 -16.50 -7.68 -18.15
N TRP A 111 -15.71 -8.29 -17.26
CA TRP A 111 -16.17 -9.01 -16.06
C TRP A 111 -15.64 -8.43 -14.74
N ARG A 112 -15.50 -7.10 -14.65
CA ARG A 112 -15.51 -6.45 -13.32
C ARG A 112 -16.82 -6.86 -12.63
N LYS A 113 -16.79 -7.81 -11.68
CA LYS A 113 -17.82 -7.85 -10.62
C LYS A 113 -17.59 -6.57 -9.79
N SER A 114 -18.04 -5.43 -10.29
CA SER A 114 -17.69 -4.13 -9.72
C SER A 114 -18.42 -3.99 -8.39
N TYR A 115 -17.69 -4.09 -7.28
CA TYR A 115 -18.21 -3.70 -5.96
C TYR A 115 -18.39 -2.18 -5.86
N LEU A 116 -17.75 -1.42 -6.75
CA LEU A 116 -17.90 0.01 -6.97
C LEU A 116 -18.17 0.29 -8.44
N SER A 117 -19.18 1.10 -8.74
CA SER A 117 -19.44 1.64 -10.08
C SER A 117 -18.40 2.70 -10.45
N GLN A 118 -18.22 2.94 -11.76
CA GLN A 118 -17.37 4.02 -12.25
C GLN A 118 -17.85 5.39 -11.74
N THR A 119 -19.17 5.58 -11.59
CA THR A 119 -19.74 6.79 -11.01
C THR A 119 -19.33 6.99 -9.55
N GLU A 120 -19.34 5.94 -8.71
CA GLU A 120 -18.90 6.04 -7.31
C GLU A 120 -17.40 6.34 -7.22
N LEU A 121 -16.60 5.72 -8.09
CA LEU A 121 -15.17 6.00 -8.20
C LEU A 121 -14.90 7.47 -8.53
N ASP A 122 -15.57 8.02 -9.54
CA ASP A 122 -15.31 9.38 -10.03
C ASP A 122 -15.97 10.48 -9.21
N THR A 123 -17.13 10.22 -8.62
CA THR A 123 -17.92 11.25 -7.91
C THR A 123 -17.77 11.19 -6.39
N LEU A 124 -17.33 10.06 -5.81
CA LEU A 124 -17.17 9.90 -4.36
C LEU A 124 -15.70 9.76 -3.96
N LEU A 125 -15.00 8.76 -4.52
CA LEU A 125 -13.63 8.44 -4.07
C LEU A 125 -12.61 9.46 -4.57
N ARG A 126 -12.53 9.68 -5.90
CA ARG A 126 -11.55 10.58 -6.52
C ARG A 126 -11.51 11.98 -5.88
N PRO A 127 -12.61 12.75 -5.79
CA PRO A 127 -12.58 14.07 -5.15
C PRO A 127 -12.20 14.03 -3.67
N THR A 128 -12.51 12.93 -2.95
CA THR A 128 -12.09 12.76 -1.56
C THR A 128 -10.58 12.48 -1.47
N ILE A 129 -10.02 11.67 -2.37
CA ILE A 129 -8.58 11.39 -2.44
C ILE A 129 -7.79 12.65 -2.86
N ASP A 130 -8.30 13.41 -3.82
CA ASP A 130 -7.73 14.71 -4.24
C ASP A 130 -7.68 15.68 -3.06
N TYR A 131 -8.73 15.73 -2.25
CA TYR A 131 -8.73 16.50 -1.01
C TYR A 131 -7.64 16.04 -0.04
N LEU A 132 -7.49 14.73 0.18
CA LEU A 132 -6.43 14.20 1.06
C LEU A 132 -5.03 14.55 0.55
N GLN A 133 -4.82 14.55 -0.75
CA GLN A 133 -3.57 14.99 -1.36
C GLN A 133 -3.28 16.48 -1.08
N GLY A 134 -4.33 17.31 -1.03
CA GLY A 134 -4.26 18.74 -0.80
C GLY A 134 -4.01 19.16 0.65
N ILE A 135 -4.38 18.34 1.64
CA ILE A 135 -4.17 18.65 3.08
C ILE A 135 -2.79 18.24 3.60
N ARG A 136 -1.89 17.74 2.74
CA ARG A 136 -0.53 17.37 3.12
C ARG A 136 0.24 18.58 3.67
N TYR A 137 1.11 18.34 4.64
CA TYR A 137 2.04 19.35 5.13
C TYR A 137 3.05 19.76 4.04
N PRO A 138 3.76 20.90 4.22
CA PRO A 138 4.87 21.27 3.34
C PRO A 138 5.94 20.19 3.20
N SER A 139 6.16 19.38 4.25
CA SER A 139 7.06 18.23 4.25
C SER A 139 6.61 17.06 3.37
N LYS A 140 5.38 17.13 2.82
CA LYS A 140 4.65 16.07 2.12
C LYS A 140 4.11 14.93 3.00
N ASN A 141 4.27 15.03 4.33
CA ASN A 141 3.61 14.13 5.28
C ASN A 141 2.12 14.47 5.45
N PHE A 142 1.38 13.59 6.12
CA PHE A 142 -0.06 13.73 6.36
C PHE A 142 -0.37 14.10 7.81
N PRO A 143 -1.40 14.93 8.05
CA PRO A 143 -1.89 15.21 9.38
C PRO A 143 -2.45 13.95 10.06
N SER A 144 -2.44 13.92 11.40
CA SER A 144 -3.00 12.81 12.16
C SER A 144 -4.53 12.77 12.10
N SER A 145 -5.14 13.96 12.15
CA SER A 145 -6.56 14.25 11.99
C SER A 145 -6.71 15.61 11.31
N LEU A 146 -7.91 15.91 10.80
CA LEU A 146 -8.23 17.24 10.31
C LEU A 146 -7.92 18.31 11.38
N ASN A 147 -7.37 19.45 10.95
CA ASN A 147 -6.91 20.56 11.81
C ASN A 147 -5.73 20.24 12.75
N SER A 148 -5.05 19.11 12.57
CA SER A 148 -3.77 18.87 13.23
C SER A 148 -2.69 19.71 12.56
N ASP A 149 -2.07 20.64 13.28
CA ASP A 149 -0.94 21.43 12.77
C ASP A 149 0.42 20.79 13.07
N SER A 150 0.42 19.67 13.80
CA SER A 150 1.64 18.98 14.24
C SER A 150 2.12 17.94 13.23
N ASP A 151 3.07 18.32 12.39
CA ASP A 151 3.79 17.42 11.47
C ASP A 151 4.88 16.61 12.20
N ARG A 152 4.46 15.66 13.04
CA ARG A 152 5.38 14.82 13.82
C ARG A 152 5.27 13.32 13.55
N LEU A 153 4.07 12.82 13.25
CA LEU A 153 3.82 11.39 13.19
C LEU A 153 4.18 10.86 11.80
N VAL A 154 5.10 9.90 11.76
CA VAL A 154 5.49 9.14 10.57
C VAL A 154 5.26 7.67 10.88
N HIS A 155 3.98 7.33 11.07
CA HIS A 155 3.52 6.01 11.51
C HIS A 155 2.53 5.44 10.48
N TRP A 156 2.35 4.11 10.46
CA TRP A 156 1.27 3.52 9.67
C TRP A 156 -0.11 4.04 10.12
N CYS A 157 -0.34 4.10 11.43
CA CYS A 157 -1.62 4.59 11.96
C CYS A 157 -1.88 6.07 11.64
N HIS A 158 -0.84 6.91 11.56
CA HIS A 158 -0.91 8.35 11.29
C HIS A 158 0.33 8.83 10.53
N GLY A 159 0.14 9.25 9.27
CA GLY A 159 1.18 9.84 8.44
C GLY A 159 1.40 9.11 7.10
N ALA A 160 2.50 9.48 6.44
CA ALA A 160 2.91 8.94 5.15
C ALA A 160 2.96 7.40 5.04
N PRO A 161 3.43 6.64 6.06
CA PRO A 161 3.51 5.18 5.94
C PRO A 161 2.17 4.48 5.71
N GLY A 162 1.07 4.99 6.27
CA GLY A 162 -0.27 4.45 6.01
C GLY A 162 -0.87 4.96 4.70
N ALA A 163 -0.58 6.22 4.36
CA ALA A 163 -1.13 6.89 3.18
C ALA A 163 -0.61 6.34 1.85
N VAL A 164 0.63 5.84 1.81
CA VAL A 164 1.25 5.29 0.59
C VAL A 164 0.38 4.22 -0.09
N TYR A 165 -0.32 3.39 0.71
CA TYR A 165 -1.20 2.34 0.22
C TYR A 165 -2.40 2.90 -0.53
N LEU A 166 -3.03 3.97 -0.03
CA LEU A 166 -4.15 4.61 -0.71
C LEU A 166 -3.73 5.13 -2.09
N PHE A 167 -2.64 5.89 -2.17
CA PHE A 167 -2.25 6.57 -3.40
C PHE A 167 -1.73 5.61 -4.48
N THR A 168 -0.99 4.57 -4.06
CA THR A 168 -0.60 3.49 -4.99
C THR A 168 -1.81 2.70 -5.48
N GLU A 169 -2.84 2.49 -4.66
CA GLU A 169 -4.04 1.77 -5.08
C GLU A 169 -4.93 2.64 -5.99
N ALA A 170 -5.03 3.94 -5.72
CA ALA A 170 -5.71 4.91 -6.58
C ALA A 170 -5.05 4.97 -7.97
N TYR A 171 -3.72 4.92 -8.02
CA TYR A 171 -2.95 4.77 -9.25
C TYR A 171 -3.32 3.49 -10.00
N LYS A 172 -3.26 2.33 -9.34
CA LYS A 172 -3.53 1.01 -9.96
C LYS A 172 -4.96 0.89 -10.52
N VAL A 173 -5.94 1.47 -9.84
CA VAL A 173 -7.36 1.45 -10.28
C VAL A 173 -7.61 2.40 -11.46
N GLY A 174 -6.64 3.28 -11.78
CA GLY A 174 -6.74 4.18 -12.92
C GLY A 174 -7.60 5.41 -12.62
N LEU A 175 -7.60 5.91 -11.38
CA LEU A 175 -8.26 7.17 -11.02
C LEU A 175 -7.48 8.41 -11.54
N ILE A 176 -6.99 8.35 -12.78
CA ILE A 176 -6.17 9.40 -13.41
C ILE A 176 -7.10 10.40 -14.13
N ARG A 177 -6.73 11.68 -14.18
CA ARG A 177 -7.49 12.68 -14.96
C ARG A 177 -7.31 12.41 -16.45
N GLY A 178 -8.41 12.19 -17.17
CA GLY A 178 -8.44 12.33 -18.63
C GLY A 178 -7.58 11.35 -19.46
N SER A 179 -7.17 10.20 -18.94
CA SER A 179 -6.46 9.18 -19.71
C SER A 179 -7.07 7.79 -19.51
N GLU A 180 -7.08 6.99 -20.57
CA GLU A 180 -7.29 5.55 -20.44
C GLU A 180 -6.31 4.97 -19.41
N PRO A 181 -6.71 3.93 -18.66
CA PRO A 181 -5.88 3.33 -17.62
C PRO A 181 -4.50 2.97 -18.18
N ALA A 182 -3.44 3.34 -17.45
CA ALA A 182 -2.02 3.17 -17.81
C ALA A 182 -1.56 1.69 -17.98
N PHE A 183 -2.49 0.75 -18.14
CA PHE A 183 -2.26 -0.67 -18.40
C PHE A 183 -2.20 -1.03 -19.90
N ALA A 184 -2.20 -0.04 -20.81
CA ALA A 184 -1.89 -0.26 -22.23
C ALA A 184 -0.47 -0.82 -22.49
N TRP A 185 0.38 -0.96 -21.47
CA TRP A 185 1.67 -1.63 -21.58
C TRP A 185 1.56 -3.14 -21.40
N ARG A 186 1.31 -3.88 -22.49
CA ARG A 186 1.87 -5.22 -22.83
C ARG A 186 1.18 -5.85 -24.06
N GLU A 187 1.25 -5.19 -25.21
CA GLU A 187 0.96 -5.87 -26.51
C GLU A 187 2.22 -6.21 -27.33
N SER A 188 3.43 -5.94 -26.86
CA SER A 188 4.64 -6.43 -27.53
C SER A 188 5.07 -7.79 -26.95
N GLY A 189 4.44 -8.85 -27.45
CA GLY A 189 4.70 -10.26 -27.11
C GLY A 189 6.11 -10.76 -27.40
N LYS A 190 7.15 -10.23 -26.76
CA LYS A 190 8.48 -10.85 -26.74
C LYS A 190 8.58 -11.81 -25.55
N PRO A 191 8.87 -13.10 -25.78
CA PRO A 191 9.01 -14.07 -24.69
C PRO A 191 10.26 -13.75 -23.85
N PHE A 192 10.18 -14.17 -22.59
CA PHE A 192 11.26 -14.20 -21.62
C PHE A 192 12.49 -14.91 -22.21
N ARG A 193 13.65 -14.23 -22.29
CA ARG A 193 14.93 -14.91 -22.50
C ARG A 193 15.44 -15.35 -21.15
N GLU A 194 15.53 -16.66 -20.94
CA GLU A 194 16.29 -17.20 -19.81
C GLU A 194 17.74 -16.71 -19.87
N PRO A 195 18.34 -16.41 -18.70
CA PRO A 195 19.77 -16.10 -18.65
C PRO A 195 20.57 -17.33 -19.11
N PRO A 196 21.66 -17.14 -19.87
CA PRO A 196 22.46 -18.26 -20.35
C PRO A 196 23.05 -19.03 -19.17
N THR A 197 22.90 -20.35 -19.19
CA THR A 197 23.57 -21.26 -18.26
C THR A 197 25.10 -21.18 -18.45
N PRO A 198 25.90 -21.09 -17.37
CA PRO A 198 27.35 -21.09 -17.50
C PRO A 198 27.85 -22.46 -17.93
N SER A 199 28.68 -22.51 -18.98
CA SER A 199 29.36 -23.72 -19.44
C SER A 199 30.51 -24.11 -18.50
N PRO A 200 30.84 -25.41 -18.36
CA PRO A 200 31.84 -25.87 -17.40
C PRO A 200 33.27 -25.90 -17.96
N SER A 201 34.22 -25.36 -17.18
CA SER A 201 35.69 -25.62 -17.12
C SER A 201 36.55 -25.32 -18.38
N SER A 202 37.81 -24.85 -18.36
CA SER A 202 38.89 -24.52 -17.38
C SER A 202 40.14 -24.10 -18.22
N PRO A 203 41.37 -23.84 -17.71
CA PRO A 203 41.84 -23.12 -16.51
C PRO A 203 42.99 -22.09 -16.80
N ASN A 204 43.47 -21.42 -15.72
CA ASN A 204 44.75 -20.68 -15.56
C ASN A 204 44.85 -19.28 -16.25
N ARG A 205 45.47 -18.24 -15.69
CA ARG A 205 46.29 -18.04 -14.46
C ARG A 205 46.50 -16.52 -14.26
N ASP A 206 46.90 -16.17 -13.03
CA ASP A 206 47.71 -15.01 -12.63
C ASP A 206 47.02 -13.66 -12.29
N SER A 207 46.89 -13.47 -10.96
CA SER A 207 47.31 -12.31 -10.17
C SER A 207 47.06 -10.89 -10.70
N ASN A 208 45.99 -10.26 -10.22
CA ASN A 208 46.06 -9.05 -9.41
C ASN A 208 44.66 -8.72 -8.85
N LEU A 209 44.59 -8.45 -7.55
CA LEU A 209 43.39 -8.00 -6.84
C LEU A 209 43.15 -6.52 -7.17
N ASP A 210 42.58 -6.25 -8.33
CA ASP A 210 41.91 -4.98 -8.61
C ASP A 210 40.39 -5.23 -8.56
N LEU A 211 39.73 -4.60 -7.58
CA LEU A 211 38.27 -4.53 -7.54
C LEU A 211 37.79 -3.86 -8.85
N PRO A 212 36.91 -4.49 -9.63
CA PRO A 212 36.45 -3.89 -10.87
C PRO A 212 35.63 -2.64 -10.53
N VAL A 213 36.17 -1.49 -10.93
CA VAL A 213 35.43 -0.24 -11.09
C VAL A 213 34.21 -0.58 -11.95
N LEU A 214 33.03 -0.57 -11.33
CA LEU A 214 31.76 -0.78 -12.01
C LEU A 214 31.62 0.31 -13.07
N SER A 215 31.89 -0.09 -14.32
CA SER A 215 31.67 0.76 -15.48
C SER A 215 30.21 1.19 -15.51
N SER A 216 30.03 2.46 -15.87
CA SER A 216 28.84 3.30 -15.83
C SER A 216 27.69 2.88 -16.77
N ARG A 217 27.36 1.59 -16.85
CA ARG A 217 26.31 1.06 -17.73
C ARG A 217 25.05 0.54 -17.04
N ALA A 218 24.89 0.76 -15.73
CA ALA A 218 23.57 0.71 -15.09
C ALA A 218 22.81 2.02 -15.34
N GLN A 219 22.60 2.37 -16.61
CA GLN A 219 21.77 3.51 -17.00
C GLN A 219 20.31 3.10 -16.84
N HIS A 220 19.79 3.41 -15.65
CA HIS A 220 18.41 3.81 -15.39
C HIS A 220 17.36 3.41 -16.43
N ASP A 221 16.73 2.25 -16.22
CA ASP A 221 15.35 2.07 -16.65
C ASP A 221 14.44 2.84 -15.66
N LYS A 222 14.55 4.17 -15.68
CA LYS A 222 13.62 5.08 -15.00
C LYS A 222 12.28 4.86 -15.68
N ARG A 223 11.41 4.05 -15.09
CA ARG A 223 9.98 4.02 -15.45
C ARG A 223 9.48 5.46 -15.35
N VAL A 224 9.26 6.10 -16.50
CA VAL A 224 8.79 7.48 -16.54
C VAL A 224 7.32 7.45 -16.12
N PHE A 225 7.08 7.64 -14.82
CA PHE A 225 5.75 7.86 -14.24
C PHE A 225 5.28 9.25 -14.67
N GLY A 226 4.90 9.41 -15.95
CA GLY A 226 4.40 10.67 -16.49
C GLY A 226 3.17 11.14 -15.71
N ASP A 227 3.15 12.43 -15.32
CA ASP A 227 2.05 13.24 -14.77
C ASP A 227 0.99 12.57 -13.87
N ASP A 228 1.32 11.47 -13.18
CA ASP A 228 0.39 10.82 -12.27
C ASP A 228 0.58 11.34 -10.84
N GLN A 229 -0.29 12.27 -10.48
CA GLN A 229 -0.30 12.92 -9.17
C GLN A 229 -0.34 11.93 -8.00
N TYR A 230 -1.01 10.78 -8.14
CA TYR A 230 -1.14 9.81 -7.05
C TYR A 230 0.12 8.98 -6.90
N MET A 231 0.71 8.51 -8.00
CA MET A 231 2.02 7.85 -7.93
C MET A 231 3.07 8.79 -7.35
N GLN A 232 3.11 10.06 -7.79
CA GLN A 232 4.03 11.04 -7.21
C GLN A 232 3.81 11.23 -5.71
N THR A 233 2.55 11.24 -5.25
CA THR A 233 2.23 11.33 -3.82
C THR A 233 2.69 10.10 -3.04
N ALA A 234 2.59 8.91 -3.62
CA ALA A 234 3.13 7.68 -3.01
C ALA A 234 4.66 7.72 -2.94
N LEU A 235 5.34 8.22 -3.97
CA LEU A 235 6.80 8.40 -3.96
C LEU A 235 7.23 9.44 -2.92
N ASP A 236 6.49 10.55 -2.79
CA ASP A 236 6.70 11.56 -1.75
C ASP A 236 6.59 10.93 -0.35
N CYS A 237 5.61 10.04 -0.13
CA CYS A 237 5.51 9.28 1.13
C CYS A 237 6.79 8.49 1.40
N GLY A 238 7.33 7.81 0.39
CA GLY A 238 8.61 7.11 0.51
C GLY A 238 9.76 8.02 0.90
N GLU A 239 9.82 9.25 0.37
CA GLU A 239 10.86 10.23 0.76
C GLU A 239 10.68 10.75 2.19
N VAL A 240 9.43 10.95 2.65
CA VAL A 240 9.14 11.29 4.06
C VAL A 240 9.62 10.18 4.99
N VAL A 241 9.25 8.94 4.69
CA VAL A 241 9.64 7.78 5.50
C VAL A 241 11.15 7.59 5.49
N TRP A 242 11.82 7.81 4.36
CA TRP A 242 13.28 7.70 4.29
C TRP A 242 13.98 8.70 5.21
N LYS A 243 13.50 9.94 5.26
CA LYS A 243 14.12 11.01 6.07
C LYS A 243 13.77 10.93 7.56
N ARG A 244 12.59 10.41 7.91
CA ARG A 244 11.99 10.56 9.25
C ARG A 244 11.43 9.27 9.85
N GLY A 245 11.54 8.14 9.15
CA GLY A 245 10.89 6.88 9.50
C GLY A 245 11.67 5.98 10.46
N LEU A 246 12.91 6.32 10.81
CA LEU A 246 13.65 5.68 11.92
C LEU A 246 13.20 6.31 13.23
N LEU A 247 12.26 5.66 13.91
CA LEU A 247 11.54 6.24 15.04
C LEU A 247 12.23 5.94 16.37
N ALA A 248 12.51 6.99 17.14
CA ALA A 248 12.92 6.85 18.55
C ALA A 248 11.83 6.23 19.43
N LYS A 249 10.57 6.20 18.97
CA LYS A 249 9.45 5.55 19.67
C LYS A 249 9.66 4.03 19.79
N GLY A 250 10.29 3.40 18.80
CA GLY A 250 10.57 1.97 18.81
C GLY A 250 10.43 1.33 17.43
N TYR A 251 10.41 0.01 17.42
CA TYR A 251 10.61 -0.80 16.22
C TYR A 251 9.35 -1.46 15.68
N SER A 252 8.20 -1.31 16.35
CA SER A 252 6.93 -2.02 16.07
C SER A 252 6.29 -1.76 14.69
N ILE A 253 5.21 -2.50 14.41
CA ILE A 253 4.45 -2.41 13.15
C ILE A 253 3.52 -1.18 13.09
N CYS A 254 2.79 -0.86 14.17
CA CYS A 254 1.78 0.20 14.12
C CYS A 254 2.41 1.59 13.97
N HIS A 255 3.53 1.82 14.65
CA HIS A 255 4.18 3.12 14.78
C HIS A 255 5.65 2.98 15.16
N GLY A 256 6.34 2.07 14.47
CA GLY A 256 7.76 1.79 14.67
C GLY A 256 8.49 1.56 13.34
N VAL A 257 9.79 1.30 13.44
CA VAL A 257 10.67 1.13 12.28
C VAL A 257 10.23 -0.01 11.35
N SER A 258 9.84 -1.18 11.89
CA SER A 258 9.45 -2.32 11.05
C SER A 258 8.19 -2.02 10.23
N GLY A 259 7.20 -1.36 10.84
CA GLY A 259 6.00 -0.90 10.14
C GLY A 259 6.31 0.11 9.02
N ASN A 260 7.23 1.03 9.28
CA ASN A 260 7.65 2.01 8.28
C ASN A 260 8.40 1.36 7.11
N ALA A 261 9.16 0.30 7.35
CA ALA A 261 9.90 -0.42 6.31
C ALA A 261 8.98 -1.01 5.23
N TYR A 262 7.76 -1.41 5.59
CA TYR A 262 6.75 -1.88 4.64
C TYR A 262 6.35 -0.83 3.60
N THR A 263 6.54 0.47 3.87
CA THR A 263 6.38 1.53 2.86
C THR A 263 7.28 1.26 1.66
N PHE A 264 8.52 0.85 1.92
CA PHE A 264 9.49 0.59 0.86
C PHE A 264 9.28 -0.75 0.18
N LEU A 265 8.89 -1.80 0.91
CA LEU A 265 8.51 -3.07 0.30
C LEU A 265 7.32 -2.88 -0.66
N HIS A 266 6.31 -2.13 -0.22
CA HIS A 266 5.15 -1.82 -1.04
C HIS A 266 5.52 -0.98 -2.28
N LEU A 267 6.32 0.07 -2.11
CA LEU A 267 6.80 0.86 -3.25
C LEU A 267 7.67 0.03 -4.20
N TYR A 268 8.53 -0.86 -3.70
CA TYR A 268 9.30 -1.79 -4.53
C TYR A 268 8.40 -2.71 -5.36
N GLN A 269 7.37 -3.30 -4.75
CA GLN A 269 6.42 -4.17 -5.46
C GLN A 269 5.67 -3.42 -6.57
N VAL A 270 5.32 -2.15 -6.34
CA VAL A 270 4.59 -1.34 -7.31
C VAL A 270 5.50 -0.81 -8.42
N THR A 271 6.70 -0.33 -8.09
CA THR A 271 7.57 0.39 -9.04
C THR A 271 8.65 -0.49 -9.65
N GLY A 272 8.99 -1.63 -9.04
CA GLY A 272 10.14 -2.46 -9.39
C GLY A 272 11.50 -1.79 -9.17
N ASP A 273 11.55 -0.58 -8.59
CA ASP A 273 12.80 0.15 -8.38
C ASP A 273 13.54 -0.39 -7.15
N LEU A 274 14.73 -0.95 -7.39
CA LEU A 274 15.62 -1.52 -6.38
C LEU A 274 16.05 -0.50 -5.30
N LYS A 275 15.95 0.81 -5.57
CA LYS A 275 16.13 1.85 -4.56
C LYS A 275 15.22 1.61 -3.34
N HIS A 276 13.96 1.24 -3.57
CA HIS A 276 13.04 1.00 -2.47
C HIS A 276 13.38 -0.29 -1.72
N LEU A 277 13.74 -1.37 -2.43
CA LEU A 277 14.20 -2.60 -1.78
C LEU A 277 15.43 -2.34 -0.89
N HIS A 278 16.41 -1.59 -1.40
CA HIS A 278 17.57 -1.18 -0.61
C HIS A 278 17.16 -0.43 0.67
N ARG A 279 16.22 0.53 0.58
CA ARG A 279 15.71 1.26 1.75
C ARG A 279 15.02 0.35 2.76
N ALA A 280 14.27 -0.66 2.30
CA ALA A 280 13.68 -1.68 3.18
C ALA A 280 14.78 -2.48 3.92
N CYS A 281 15.83 -2.89 3.22
CA CYS A 281 16.98 -3.58 3.83
C CYS A 281 17.70 -2.72 4.87
N GLN A 282 17.85 -1.41 4.64
CA GLN A 282 18.43 -0.50 5.63
C GLN A 282 17.58 -0.39 6.90
N PHE A 283 16.25 -0.43 6.77
CA PHE A 283 15.35 -0.45 7.93
C PHE A 283 15.38 -1.81 8.65
N ALA A 284 15.58 -2.92 7.92
CA ALA A 284 15.82 -4.23 8.51
C ALA A 284 17.15 -4.30 9.26
N ASP A 285 18.21 -3.73 8.71
CA ASP A 285 19.50 -3.59 9.38
C ASP A 285 19.36 -2.83 10.70
N TRP A 286 18.64 -1.71 10.68
CA TRP A 286 18.29 -0.98 11.89
C TRP A 286 17.54 -1.85 12.91
N CYS A 287 16.63 -2.73 12.46
CA CYS A 287 15.92 -3.64 13.37
C CYS A 287 16.83 -4.66 14.07
N PHE A 288 18.00 -5.01 13.54
CA PHE A 288 18.98 -5.85 14.27
C PHE A 288 19.63 -5.14 15.46
N THR A 289 19.47 -3.82 15.57
CA THR A 289 19.85 -3.05 16.76
C THR A 289 18.73 -2.95 17.80
N TYR A 290 17.72 -3.82 17.73
CA TYR A 290 16.53 -3.79 18.60
C TYR A 290 16.88 -3.55 20.08
N GLY A 291 16.14 -2.63 20.70
CA GLY A 291 16.35 -2.23 22.09
C GLY A 291 17.43 -1.15 22.31
N LYS A 292 18.32 -0.88 21.35
CA LYS A 292 19.40 0.11 21.51
C LYS A 292 18.95 1.56 21.35
N HIS A 293 17.98 1.83 20.46
CA HIS A 293 17.60 3.20 20.09
C HIS A 293 16.17 3.60 20.50
N GLN A 294 15.44 2.70 21.15
CA GLN A 294 14.07 2.98 21.60
C GLN A 294 14.07 3.79 22.90
N THR A 295 13.20 4.79 22.96
CA THR A 295 13.01 5.64 24.14
C THR A 295 11.87 5.18 25.04
N GLN A 296 11.04 4.25 24.55
CA GLN A 296 9.84 3.77 25.22
C GLN A 296 9.75 2.25 25.11
N ILE A 297 9.28 1.60 26.17
CA ILE A 297 8.89 0.19 26.16
C ILE A 297 7.43 0.15 25.67
N PRO A 298 7.07 -0.68 24.68
CA PRO A 298 5.69 -0.80 24.24
C PRO A 298 4.76 -1.30 25.35
N ASP A 299 3.50 -0.87 25.35
CA ASP A 299 2.50 -1.33 26.34
C ASP A 299 2.31 -2.85 26.31
N ARG A 300 2.37 -3.44 25.11
CA ARG A 300 2.36 -4.89 24.89
C ARG A 300 3.64 -5.34 24.16
N PRO A 301 4.78 -5.54 24.88
CA PRO A 301 6.10 -5.78 24.30
C PRO A 301 6.22 -7.01 23.40
N LEU A 302 5.32 -7.98 23.54
CA LEU A 302 5.32 -9.24 22.77
C LEU A 302 4.26 -9.27 21.66
N SER A 303 3.43 -8.23 21.54
CA SER A 303 2.32 -8.20 20.57
C SER A 303 2.79 -7.98 19.13
N LEU A 304 1.92 -8.31 18.17
CA LEU A 304 2.18 -8.11 16.74
C LEU A 304 2.30 -6.62 16.36
N PHE A 305 1.42 -5.75 16.88
CA PHE A 305 1.35 -4.37 16.42
C PHE A 305 2.21 -3.39 17.22
N GLU A 306 2.58 -3.73 18.47
CA GLU A 306 3.39 -2.86 19.33
C GLU A 306 4.72 -3.49 19.74
N GLY A 307 4.80 -4.82 19.72
CA GLY A 307 5.90 -5.57 20.30
C GLY A 307 6.89 -6.16 19.29
N ILE A 308 7.75 -7.03 19.82
CA ILE A 308 8.80 -7.72 19.07
C ILE A 308 8.25 -8.70 18.03
N ALA A 309 7.05 -9.25 18.22
CA ALA A 309 6.44 -10.16 17.24
C ALA A 309 6.25 -9.48 15.88
N GLY A 310 5.91 -8.19 15.86
CA GLY A 310 5.84 -7.40 14.63
C GLY A 310 7.19 -7.16 13.95
N VAL A 311 8.26 -7.01 14.73
CA VAL A 311 9.62 -6.89 14.19
C VAL A 311 10.05 -8.20 13.55
N ILE A 312 9.82 -9.31 14.26
CA ILE A 312 10.10 -10.66 13.75
C ILE A 312 9.31 -10.94 12.46
N TYR A 313 8.01 -10.62 12.45
CA TYR A 313 7.16 -10.77 11.27
C TYR A 313 7.78 -10.08 10.05
N PHE A 314 8.14 -8.80 10.18
CA PHE A 314 8.80 -8.05 9.11
C PHE A 314 10.12 -8.67 8.65
N LEU A 315 10.98 -9.10 9.59
CA LEU A 315 12.29 -9.69 9.26
C LEU A 315 12.18 -11.05 8.54
N PHE A 316 11.11 -11.81 8.78
CA PHE A 316 10.78 -12.99 7.98
C PHE A 316 10.26 -12.59 6.59
N ASP A 317 9.35 -11.62 6.55
CA ASP A 317 8.64 -11.25 5.33
C ASP A 317 9.56 -10.59 4.28
N ILE A 318 10.57 -9.82 4.72
CA ILE A 318 11.56 -9.22 3.82
C ILE A 318 12.46 -10.25 3.11
N GLN A 319 12.49 -11.52 3.56
CA GLN A 319 13.21 -12.58 2.83
C GLN A 319 12.56 -12.90 1.48
N GLU A 320 11.27 -12.59 1.32
CA GLU A 320 10.54 -12.71 0.05
C GLU A 320 9.87 -11.37 -0.33
N PRO A 321 10.65 -10.33 -0.73
CA PRO A 321 10.14 -8.96 -0.90
C PRO A 321 8.96 -8.83 -1.87
N ASN A 322 8.87 -9.70 -2.88
CA ASN A 322 7.77 -9.71 -3.85
C ASN A 322 6.46 -10.27 -3.29
N LYS A 323 6.51 -11.01 -2.17
CA LYS A 323 5.36 -11.59 -1.49
C LYS A 323 5.03 -10.89 -0.17
N ALA A 324 5.91 -10.00 0.31
CA ALA A 324 5.75 -9.35 1.60
C ALA A 324 4.44 -8.55 1.70
N GLN A 325 3.75 -8.65 2.85
CA GLN A 325 2.47 -8.00 3.12
C GLN A 325 2.44 -7.39 4.52
N PHE A 326 2.07 -6.11 4.60
CA PHE A 326 1.77 -5.48 5.87
C PHE A 326 0.63 -6.25 6.57
N PRO A 327 0.88 -6.82 7.77
CA PRO A 327 -0.06 -7.74 8.39
C PRO A 327 -1.37 -7.04 8.73
N GLY A 328 -2.50 -7.63 8.35
CA GLY A 328 -3.83 -7.10 8.65
C GLY A 328 -4.21 -5.84 7.86
N TYR A 329 -3.46 -5.47 6.81
CA TYR A 329 -3.73 -4.27 6.02
C TYR A 329 -3.60 -4.49 4.52
N SER A 330 -2.49 -5.04 4.02
CA SER A 330 -2.35 -5.31 2.57
C SER A 330 -2.80 -6.72 2.19
N LEU A 331 -3.31 -6.88 0.96
CA LEU A 331 -3.70 -8.15 0.34
C LEU A 331 -3.02 -8.38 -0.99
#